data_AF-A0A948AYZ7-F1
#
_entry.id   AF-A0A948AYZ7-F1
#
_cell.length_a   1.000
_cell.length_b   1.000
_cell.length_c   1.000
_cell.angle_alpha   90.00
_cell.angle_beta   90.00
_cell.angle_gamma   90.00
#
_symmetry.space_group_name_H-M   'P 1'
#
loop_
_entity.id
_entity.type
_entity.pdbx_description
1 polymer ?
#
loop_
_entity_poly.entity_id
_entity_poly.type
_entity_poly.pdbx_seq_one_letter_code
_entity_poly.pdbx_strand_id
1 'polypeptide(L)'
;MNDSSAQVLGADGEKLANLLDAGGSAADWRPEELGAVFRHQMTAPVQFDLAGFDPSFAARIRLLAGAQGLLVKSFRDLFRHPHPPVALLETVKDFAKRSAVSREAILPKAIARMLYYLAIATALVRCDKRISSLTNKEIVRGLRWALAQEWLEGDMRAVLEEGAKRLEASREEAS
;
A
#
# COMPACT_ATOMS: atom_id res chain seq x y z
N MET A 1 27.00 6.23 -25.74
CA MET A 1 27.36 6.45 -24.33
C MET A 1 26.42 7.53 -23.82
N ASN A 2 25.20 7.13 -23.45
CA ASN A 2 24.73 6.80 -22.09
C ASN A 2 24.50 8.06 -21.24
N ASP A 3 23.26 8.59 -21.27
CA ASP A 3 22.60 9.22 -20.10
C ASP A 3 21.14 9.64 -20.41
N SER A 4 20.22 8.68 -20.62
CA SER A 4 18.78 9.02 -20.75
C SER A 4 17.83 8.05 -20.05
N SER A 5 18.34 7.05 -19.33
CA SER A 5 17.49 6.04 -18.66
C SER A 5 17.20 6.37 -17.19
N ALA A 6 17.87 7.37 -16.59
CA ALA A 6 17.64 7.76 -15.20
C ALA A 6 16.59 8.88 -15.01
N GLN A 7 16.32 9.70 -16.04
CA GLN A 7 15.41 10.85 -15.90
C GLN A 7 13.92 10.51 -16.02
N VAL A 8 13.57 9.38 -16.65
CA VAL A 8 12.15 9.01 -16.89
C VAL A 8 11.51 8.37 -15.64
N LEU A 9 12.29 7.73 -14.77
CA LEU A 9 11.77 7.01 -13.60
C LEU A 9 11.40 7.92 -12.41
N GLY A 10 12.02 9.12 -12.32
CA GLY A 10 11.75 10.07 -11.24
C GLY A 10 10.46 10.88 -11.43
N ALA A 11 10.16 11.30 -12.67
CA ALA A 11 9.02 12.15 -12.98
C ALA A 11 7.66 11.48 -12.70
N ASP A 12 7.56 10.17 -12.95
CA ASP A 12 6.34 9.39 -12.68
C ASP A 12 6.13 9.13 -11.19
N GLY A 13 7.22 9.00 -10.41
CA GLY A 13 7.16 8.78 -8.97
C GLY A 13 6.66 10.02 -8.22
N GLU A 14 7.25 11.18 -8.49
CA GLU A 14 6.87 12.43 -7.84
C GLU A 14 5.43 12.81 -8.18
N LYS A 15 5.06 12.69 -9.46
CA LYS A 15 3.68 12.91 -9.90
C LYS A 15 2.71 11.96 -9.21
N LEU A 16 3.07 10.68 -9.04
CA LEU A 16 2.24 9.72 -8.32
C LEU A 16 2.12 10.07 -6.83
N ALA A 17 3.22 10.39 -6.16
CA ALA A 17 3.19 10.79 -4.75
C ALA A 17 2.30 12.02 -4.56
N ASN A 18 2.43 13.01 -5.46
CA ASN A 18 1.59 14.21 -5.46
C ASN A 18 0.12 13.90 -5.75
N LEU A 19 -0.20 12.92 -6.61
CA LEU A 19 -1.58 12.49 -6.83
C LEU A 19 -2.18 11.76 -5.62
N LEU A 20 -1.37 10.95 -4.92
CA LEU A 20 -1.76 10.32 -3.65
C LEU A 20 -1.94 11.37 -2.54
N ASP A 21 -1.17 12.46 -2.58
CA ASP A 21 -1.28 13.60 -1.68
C ASP A 21 -2.47 14.53 -2.01
N ALA A 22 -2.76 14.75 -3.29
CA ALA A 22 -3.85 15.62 -3.77
C ALA A 22 -5.21 14.90 -3.83
N GLY A 23 -5.21 13.57 -3.72
CA GLY A 23 -6.39 12.72 -3.76
C GLY A 23 -7.29 12.89 -2.52
N GLY A 24 -8.04 13.99 -2.47
CA GLY A 24 -9.20 14.19 -1.60
C GLY A 24 -8.86 14.67 -0.19
N SER A 25 -9.41 15.84 0.14
CA SER A 25 -9.52 16.28 1.53
C SER A 25 -10.24 15.21 2.36
N ALA A 26 -9.80 14.98 3.58
CA ALA A 26 -10.56 14.27 4.61
C ALA A 26 -11.92 14.94 4.93
N ALA A 27 -12.29 16.03 4.23
CA ALA A 27 -13.50 16.82 4.45
C ALA A 27 -14.81 16.02 4.46
N ASP A 28 -14.90 14.89 3.75
CA ASP A 28 -16.15 14.12 3.68
C ASP A 28 -16.22 12.94 4.66
N TRP A 29 -15.10 12.51 5.23
CA TRP A 29 -15.03 11.33 6.10
C TRP A 29 -14.32 11.65 7.39
N ARG A 30 -15.02 11.48 8.51
CA ARG A 30 -14.45 11.69 9.84
C ARG A 30 -13.43 10.57 10.17
N PRO A 31 -12.44 10.84 11.04
CA PRO A 31 -11.45 9.84 11.45
C PRO A 31 -12.06 8.52 11.93
N GLU A 32 -13.19 8.57 12.63
CA GLU A 32 -13.87 7.38 13.15
C GLU A 32 -14.48 6.53 12.02
N GLU A 33 -14.99 7.18 10.98
CA GLU A 33 -15.56 6.51 9.80
C GLU A 33 -14.46 5.87 8.97
N LEU A 34 -13.33 6.58 8.77
CA LEU A 34 -12.13 6.01 8.16
C LEU A 34 -11.63 4.81 8.96
N GLY A 35 -11.61 4.89 10.29
CA GLY A 35 -11.24 3.76 11.14
C GLY A 35 -12.20 2.58 11.03
N ALA A 36 -13.50 2.82 10.92
CA ALA A 36 -14.48 1.75 10.70
C ALA A 36 -14.28 1.07 9.34
N VAL A 37 -14.09 1.85 8.28
CA VAL A 37 -13.81 1.32 6.93
C VAL A 37 -12.48 0.56 6.94
N PHE A 38 -11.43 1.10 7.54
CA PHE A 38 -10.14 0.44 7.64
C PHE A 38 -10.22 -0.89 8.38
N ARG A 39 -10.85 -0.92 9.56
CA ARG A 39 -11.08 -2.16 10.33
C ARG A 39 -11.86 -3.19 9.52
N HIS A 40 -12.88 -2.75 8.79
CA HIS A 40 -13.64 -3.62 7.91
C HIS A 40 -12.73 -4.22 6.84
N GLN A 41 -11.98 -3.39 6.09
CA GLN A 41 -11.03 -3.86 5.08
C GLN A 41 -9.97 -4.83 5.65
N MET A 42 -9.50 -4.59 6.87
CA MET A 42 -8.52 -5.45 7.54
C MET A 42 -9.08 -6.81 7.98
N THR A 43 -10.39 -6.98 8.08
CA THR A 43 -11.03 -8.22 8.56
C THR A 43 -11.87 -8.91 7.49
N ALA A 44 -12.31 -8.15 6.49
CA ALA A 44 -13.13 -8.63 5.40
C ALA A 44 -12.40 -9.73 4.63
N PRO A 45 -13.12 -10.80 4.25
CA PRO A 45 -12.58 -11.79 3.36
C PRO A 45 -12.11 -11.16 2.05
N VAL A 46 -10.80 -11.15 1.79
CA VAL A 46 -10.19 -10.61 0.56
C VAL A 46 -10.82 -11.23 -0.68
N GLN A 47 -11.30 -12.47 -0.59
CA GLN A 47 -11.97 -13.15 -1.69
C GLN A 47 -13.36 -12.61 -2.02
N PHE A 48 -14.06 -12.00 -1.07
CA PHE A 48 -15.44 -11.54 -1.20
C PHE A 48 -15.53 -10.03 -1.36
N ASP A 49 -14.70 -9.28 -0.64
CA ASP A 49 -14.72 -7.82 -0.70
C ASP A 49 -14.21 -7.32 -2.06
N LEU A 50 -13.14 -7.93 -2.58
CA LEU A 50 -12.51 -7.52 -3.85
C LEU A 50 -13.35 -7.76 -5.10
N ALA A 51 -14.28 -8.70 -5.07
CA ALA A 51 -15.19 -8.95 -6.19
C ALA A 51 -16.18 -7.79 -6.39
N GLY A 52 -16.47 -7.01 -5.33
CA GLY A 52 -17.26 -5.80 -5.41
C GLY A 52 -16.50 -4.60 -5.98
N PHE A 53 -15.16 -4.62 -5.97
CA PHE A 53 -14.32 -3.49 -6.38
C PHE A 53 -13.75 -3.61 -7.80
N ASP A 54 -13.26 -4.80 -8.17
CA ASP A 54 -12.70 -5.08 -9.51
C ASP A 54 -12.66 -6.62 -9.72
N PRO A 55 -13.51 -7.20 -10.59
CA PRO A 55 -13.54 -8.64 -10.84
C PRO A 55 -12.21 -9.20 -11.33
N SER A 56 -11.43 -8.43 -12.10
CA SER A 56 -10.13 -8.84 -12.62
C SER A 56 -9.08 -8.92 -11.50
N PHE A 57 -9.14 -7.98 -10.57
CA PHE A 57 -8.33 -7.98 -9.36
C PHE A 57 -8.66 -9.19 -8.49
N ALA A 58 -9.95 -9.43 -8.20
CA ALA A 58 -10.39 -10.58 -7.41
C ALA A 58 -9.93 -11.92 -8.00
N ALA A 59 -10.02 -12.08 -9.33
CA ALA A 59 -9.53 -13.27 -10.02
C ALA A 59 -8.03 -13.46 -9.86
N ARG A 60 -7.23 -12.39 -10.03
CA ARG A 60 -5.77 -12.44 -9.87
C ARG A 60 -5.35 -12.79 -8.44
N ILE A 61 -6.05 -12.26 -7.44
CA ILE A 61 -5.81 -12.57 -6.03
C ILE A 61 -6.09 -14.04 -5.74
N ARG A 62 -7.23 -14.58 -6.20
CA ARG A 62 -7.58 -16.00 -6.01
C ARG A 62 -6.56 -16.92 -6.65
N LEU A 63 -6.11 -16.60 -7.87
CA LEU A 63 -5.09 -17.36 -8.57
C LEU A 63 -3.76 -17.36 -7.80
N LEU A 64 -3.27 -16.18 -7.37
CA LEU A 64 -1.98 -16.06 -6.67
C LEU A 64 -2.02 -16.69 -5.28
N ALA A 65 -3.10 -16.51 -4.53
CA ALA A 65 -3.27 -17.12 -3.21
C ALA A 65 -3.37 -18.65 -3.31
N GLY A 66 -4.16 -19.16 -4.25
CA GLY A 66 -4.30 -20.60 -4.49
C GLY A 66 -3.00 -21.26 -4.97
N ALA A 67 -2.28 -20.63 -5.89
CA ALA A 67 -1.02 -21.15 -6.42
C ALA A 67 0.09 -21.29 -5.35
N GLN A 68 0.03 -20.49 -4.28
CA GLN A 68 1.00 -20.53 -3.19
C GLN A 68 0.49 -21.25 -1.93
N GLY A 69 -0.68 -21.89 -2.01
CA GLY A 69 -1.30 -22.57 -0.87
C GLY A 69 -1.64 -21.64 0.30
N LEU A 70 -1.62 -20.32 0.09
CA LEU A 70 -1.92 -19.35 1.13
C LEU A 70 -3.44 -19.21 1.27
N LEU A 71 -3.93 -19.58 2.45
CA LEU A 71 -5.25 -19.18 2.91
C LEU A 71 -5.18 -17.76 3.50
N VAL A 72 -4.80 -16.77 2.69
CA VAL A 72 -4.99 -15.36 3.09
C VAL A 72 -6.48 -15.09 3.12
N LYS A 73 -7.03 -14.92 4.32
CA LYS A 73 -8.45 -14.62 4.48
C LYS A 73 -8.68 -13.12 4.40
N SER A 74 -7.78 -12.29 4.92
CA SER A 74 -7.94 -10.83 4.99
C SER A 74 -6.69 -10.04 4.56
N PHE A 75 -6.81 -8.72 4.35
CA PHE A 75 -5.63 -7.86 4.16
C PHE A 75 -4.70 -7.90 5.37
N ARG A 76 -5.26 -8.00 6.58
CA ARG A 76 -4.46 -8.17 7.79
C ARG A 76 -3.63 -9.44 7.75
N ASP A 77 -4.20 -10.56 7.33
CA ASP A 77 -3.46 -11.82 7.20
C ASP A 77 -2.31 -11.69 6.20
N LEU A 78 -2.55 -11.00 5.08
CA LEU A 78 -1.51 -10.72 4.08
C LEU A 78 -0.35 -9.90 4.68
N PHE A 79 -0.65 -8.77 5.31
CA PHE A 79 0.37 -7.88 5.84
C PHE A 79 1.09 -8.46 7.07
N ARG A 80 0.44 -9.37 7.80
CA ARG A 80 1.04 -10.08 8.93
C ARG A 80 1.78 -11.36 8.54
N HIS A 81 1.57 -11.90 7.35
CA HIS A 81 2.23 -13.13 6.92
C HIS A 81 3.76 -12.98 7.00
N PRO A 82 4.51 -13.93 7.57
CA PRO A 82 5.97 -13.81 7.72
C PRO A 82 6.69 -13.77 6.36
N HIS A 83 6.16 -14.47 5.35
CA HIS A 83 6.69 -14.51 3.99
C HIS A 83 5.56 -14.24 2.98
N PRO A 84 5.01 -13.01 2.92
CA PRO A 84 3.85 -12.72 2.09
C PRO A 84 4.22 -12.87 0.61
N PRO A 85 3.30 -13.38 -0.24
CA PRO A 85 3.55 -13.45 -1.67
C PRO A 85 3.79 -12.06 -2.27
N VAL A 86 4.98 -11.81 -2.80
CA VAL A 86 5.35 -10.49 -3.33
C VAL A 86 4.42 -10.05 -4.47
N ALA A 87 4.08 -10.97 -5.37
CA ALA A 87 3.15 -10.72 -6.47
C ALA A 87 1.75 -10.30 -5.97
N LEU A 88 1.34 -10.80 -4.80
CA LEU A 88 0.09 -10.42 -4.17
C LEU A 88 0.17 -8.99 -3.62
N LEU A 89 1.27 -8.63 -2.94
CA LEU A 89 1.53 -7.26 -2.48
C LEU A 89 1.60 -6.26 -3.63
N GLU A 90 2.24 -6.61 -4.76
CA GLU A 90 2.25 -5.80 -5.98
C GLU A 90 0.83 -5.56 -6.50
N THR A 91 0.03 -6.62 -6.54
CA THR A 91 -1.36 -6.57 -7.00
C THR A 91 -2.16 -5.62 -6.10
N VAL A 92 -2.04 -5.72 -4.77
CA VAL A 92 -2.69 -4.82 -3.80
C VAL A 92 -2.24 -3.37 -3.98
N LYS A 93 -0.94 -3.13 -4.14
CA LYS A 93 -0.37 -1.80 -4.40
C LYS A 93 -0.95 -1.19 -5.68
N ASP A 94 -1.03 -1.96 -6.78
CA ASP A 94 -1.56 -1.46 -8.04
C ASP A 94 -3.06 -1.16 -7.97
N PHE A 95 -3.83 -2.01 -7.29
CA PHE A 95 -5.24 -1.74 -6.99
C PHE A 95 -5.41 -0.44 -6.21
N ALA A 96 -4.71 -0.31 -5.08
CA ALA A 96 -4.75 0.86 -4.22
C ALA A 96 -4.37 2.15 -4.96
N LYS A 97 -3.34 2.10 -5.81
CA LYS A 97 -2.95 3.20 -6.70
C LYS A 97 -4.09 3.62 -7.64
N ARG A 98 -4.76 2.67 -8.30
CA ARG A 98 -5.88 2.95 -9.20
C ARG A 98 -7.08 3.52 -8.45
N SER A 99 -7.39 2.99 -7.27
CA SER A 99 -8.49 3.49 -6.42
C SER A 99 -8.22 4.91 -5.92
N ALA A 100 -6.98 5.25 -5.57
CA ALA A 100 -6.66 6.59 -5.06
C ALA A 100 -6.83 7.70 -6.11
N VAL A 101 -6.62 7.39 -7.39
CA VAL A 101 -6.71 8.37 -8.50
C VAL A 101 -8.08 8.39 -9.20
N SER A 102 -8.89 7.34 -9.04
CA SER A 102 -10.21 7.26 -9.66
C SER A 102 -11.23 8.17 -8.95
N ARG A 103 -12.11 8.80 -9.74
CA ARG A 103 -13.26 9.56 -9.22
C ARG A 103 -14.43 8.66 -8.80
N GLU A 104 -14.50 7.46 -9.38
CA GLU A 104 -15.55 6.46 -9.15
C GLU A 104 -15.09 5.39 -8.15
N ALA A 105 -14.03 5.68 -7.40
CA ALA A 105 -13.49 4.75 -6.43
C ALA A 105 -14.50 4.49 -5.31
N ILE A 106 -14.78 3.22 -5.07
CA ILE A 106 -15.68 2.77 -4.00
C ILE A 106 -14.98 2.87 -2.63
N LEU A 107 -13.64 2.91 -2.60
CA LEU A 107 -12.86 3.12 -1.38
C LEU A 107 -12.58 4.61 -1.15
N PRO A 108 -12.72 5.11 0.09
CA PRO A 108 -12.21 6.43 0.44
C PRO A 108 -10.72 6.53 0.11
N LYS A 109 -10.30 7.67 -0.45
CA LYS A 109 -8.93 7.84 -0.97
C LYS A 109 -7.86 7.65 0.11
N ALA A 110 -8.13 8.05 1.35
CA ALA A 110 -7.25 7.80 2.49
C ALA A 110 -7.05 6.29 2.75
N ILE A 111 -8.09 5.47 2.60
CA ILE A 111 -7.99 4.02 2.75
C ILE A 111 -7.19 3.40 1.61
N ALA A 112 -7.45 3.81 0.37
CA ALA A 112 -6.67 3.37 -0.78
C ALA A 112 -5.18 3.71 -0.59
N ARG A 113 -4.87 4.94 -0.19
CA ARG A 113 -3.51 5.38 0.11
C ARG A 113 -2.86 4.58 1.25
N MET A 114 -3.60 4.26 2.31
CA MET A 114 -3.11 3.42 3.40
C MET A 114 -2.74 2.02 2.93
N LEU A 115 -3.61 1.37 2.14
CA LEU A 115 -3.33 0.05 1.55
C LEU A 115 -2.10 0.08 0.63
N TYR A 116 -1.93 1.15 -0.14
CA TYR A 116 -0.75 1.35 -1.00
C TYR A 116 0.55 1.33 -0.19
N TYR A 117 0.62 2.11 0.90
CA TYR A 117 1.82 2.18 1.72
C TYR A 117 2.04 0.94 2.60
N LEU A 118 0.98 0.29 3.07
CA LEU A 118 1.08 -1.00 3.78
C LEU A 118 1.66 -2.09 2.89
N ALA A 119 1.23 -2.18 1.62
CA ALA A 119 1.79 -3.15 0.68
C ALA A 119 3.29 -2.93 0.45
N ILE A 120 3.71 -1.68 0.29
CA ILE A 120 5.13 -1.31 0.12
C ILE A 120 5.94 -1.62 1.37
N ALA A 121 5.48 -1.17 2.54
CA ALA A 121 6.17 -1.42 3.81
C ALA A 121 6.28 -2.92 4.09
N THR A 122 5.22 -3.69 3.86
CA THR A 122 5.24 -5.15 4.04
C THR A 122 6.28 -5.81 3.14
N ALA A 123 6.36 -5.44 1.86
CA ALA A 123 7.35 -6.00 0.94
C ALA A 123 8.79 -5.68 1.36
N LEU A 124 9.03 -4.46 1.86
CA LEU A 124 10.35 -4.05 2.36
C LEU A 124 10.73 -4.80 3.65
N VAL A 125 9.81 -4.89 4.61
CA VAL A 125 10.08 -5.45 5.94
C VAL A 125 10.18 -6.96 5.92
N ARG A 126 9.30 -7.64 5.18
CA ARG A 126 9.15 -9.10 5.23
C ARG A 126 9.84 -9.83 4.07
N CYS A 127 10.06 -9.15 2.96
CA CYS A 127 10.61 -9.78 1.76
C CYS A 127 11.93 -9.15 1.30
N ASP A 128 12.34 -8.03 1.88
CA ASP A 128 13.46 -7.22 1.40
C ASP A 128 13.33 -6.88 -0.10
N LYS A 129 12.09 -6.59 -0.53
CA LYS A 129 11.77 -6.28 -1.93
C LYS A 129 11.20 -4.88 -2.07
N ARG A 130 11.73 -4.16 -3.06
CA ARG A 130 11.19 -2.90 -3.53
C ARG A 130 10.18 -3.13 -4.64
N ILE A 131 8.91 -2.88 -4.35
CA ILE A 131 7.79 -3.04 -5.31
C ILE A 131 7.24 -1.71 -5.85
N SER A 132 7.91 -0.58 -5.54
CA SER A 132 7.51 0.77 -5.94
C SER A 132 8.65 1.52 -6.62
N SER A 133 8.31 2.38 -7.58
CA SER A 133 9.24 3.31 -8.22
C SER A 133 9.52 4.56 -7.38
N LEU A 134 8.69 4.86 -6.37
CA LEU A 134 8.86 6.03 -5.48
C LEU A 134 10.21 5.97 -4.75
N THR A 135 10.99 7.03 -4.77
CA THR A 135 12.25 7.18 -4.02
C THR A 135 12.07 6.91 -2.52
N ASN A 136 13.15 6.60 -1.81
CA ASN A 136 13.09 6.36 -0.36
C ASN A 136 12.51 7.58 0.38
N LYS A 137 12.85 8.79 -0.06
CA LYS A 137 12.31 10.04 0.51
C LYS A 137 10.78 10.14 0.35
N GLU A 138 10.27 9.80 -0.83
CA GLU A 138 8.82 9.81 -1.11
C GLU A 138 8.08 8.72 -0.36
N ILE A 139 8.66 7.52 -0.25
CA ILE A 139 8.07 6.44 0.55
C ILE A 139 8.03 6.85 2.03
N VAL A 140 9.13 7.34 2.60
CA VAL A 140 9.17 7.80 4.00
C VAL A 140 8.15 8.91 4.26
N ARG A 141 8.01 9.89 3.35
CA ARG A 141 6.96 10.92 3.43
C ARG A 141 5.57 10.29 3.53
N GLY A 142 5.30 9.32 2.67
CA GLY A 142 4.04 8.58 2.66
C GLY A 142 3.78 7.73 3.90
N LEU A 143 4.81 7.05 4.42
CA LEU A 143 4.74 6.27 5.65
C LEU A 143 4.48 7.17 6.85
N ARG A 144 5.12 8.35 6.92
CA ARG A 144 4.85 9.34 7.98
C ARG A 144 3.41 9.84 7.97
N TRP A 145 2.85 10.12 6.78
CA TRP A 145 1.43 10.43 6.65
C TRP A 145 0.54 9.29 7.17
N ALA A 146 0.88 8.04 6.84
CA ALA A 146 0.11 6.87 7.28
C ALA A 146 0.19 6.69 8.81
N LEU A 147 1.38 6.87 9.40
CA LEU A 147 1.59 6.80 10.84
C LEU A 147 0.89 7.92 11.61
N ALA A 148 0.66 9.08 10.98
CA ALA A 148 -0.08 10.18 11.59
C ALA A 148 -1.60 9.93 11.67
N GLN A 149 -2.11 8.87 11.04
CA GLN A 149 -3.54 8.55 11.10
C GLN A 149 -3.91 7.93 12.47
N GLU A 150 -4.82 8.59 13.20
CA GLU A 150 -5.26 8.15 14.53
C GLU A 150 -6.04 6.83 14.50
N TRP A 151 -6.69 6.55 13.38
CA TRP A 151 -7.50 5.35 13.17
C TRP A 151 -6.70 4.10 12.77
N LEU A 152 -5.37 4.23 12.63
CA LEU A 152 -4.48 3.13 12.29
C LEU A 152 -4.29 2.17 13.48
N GLU A 153 -4.45 0.88 13.23
CA GLU A 153 -4.29 -0.17 14.22
C GLU A 153 -2.81 -0.49 14.55
N GLY A 154 -2.55 -0.97 15.77
CA GLY A 154 -1.20 -1.16 16.30
C GLY A 154 -0.33 -2.17 15.53
N ASP A 155 -0.92 -3.26 15.03
CA ASP A 155 -0.19 -4.25 14.23
C ASP A 155 0.23 -3.70 12.86
N MET A 156 -0.64 -2.93 12.21
CA MET A 156 -0.34 -2.25 10.94
C MET A 156 0.65 -1.09 11.14
N ARG A 157 0.53 -0.36 12.25
CA ARG A 157 1.48 0.68 12.68
C ARG A 157 2.88 0.13 12.81
N ALA A 158 3.07 -1.00 13.49
CA ALA A 158 4.37 -1.62 13.65
C ALA A 158 5.06 -1.94 12.30
N VAL A 159 4.29 -2.40 11.30
CA VAL A 159 4.82 -2.67 9.95
C VAL A 159 5.29 -1.39 9.26
N LEU A 160 4.52 -0.30 9.37
CA LEU A 160 4.87 0.98 8.76
C LEU A 160 6.09 1.64 9.45
N GLU A 161 6.17 1.56 10.78
CA GLU A 161 7.31 2.07 11.55
C GLU A 161 8.61 1.35 11.17
N GLU A 162 8.59 0.02 11.11
CA GLU A 162 9.74 -0.79 10.69
C GLU A 162 10.14 -0.48 9.24
N GLY A 163 9.16 -0.32 8.35
CA GLY A 163 9.41 0.08 6.96
C GLY A 163 10.08 1.46 6.85
N ALA A 164 9.65 2.42 7.67
CA ALA A 164 10.25 3.76 7.69
C ALA A 164 11.69 3.73 8.21
N LYS A 165 11.93 3.02 9.32
CA LYS A 165 13.28 2.85 9.92
C LYS A 165 14.28 2.27 8.92
N ARG A 166 13.91 1.20 8.20
CA ARG A 166 14.79 0.58 7.20
C ARG A 166 15.21 1.55 6.10
N LEU A 167 14.27 2.33 5.58
CA LEU A 167 14.54 3.29 4.50
C LEU A 167 15.36 4.50 4.97
N GLU A 168 15.23 4.88 6.24
CA GLU A 168 16.04 5.93 6.87
C GLU A 168 17.46 5.44 7.13
N ALA A 169 17.66 4.23 7.64
CA ALA A 169 18.98 3.62 7.84
C ALA A 169 19.75 3.48 6.50
N SER A 170 19.09 3.00 5.44
CA SER A 170 19.71 2.89 4.11
C SER A 170 20.08 4.24 3.46
N ARG A 171 19.58 5.39 3.99
CA ARG A 171 20.04 6.72 3.55
C ARG A 171 21.34 7.13 4.22
N GLU A 172 21.54 6.73 5.48
CA GLU A 172 22.75 7.07 6.25
C GLU A 172 23.96 6.29 5.77
N GLU A 173 23.78 5.05 5.30
CA GLU A 173 24.84 4.21 4.74
C GLU A 173 25.32 4.66 3.34
N ALA A 174 24.56 5.52 2.65
CA ALA A 174 24.84 5.98 1.29
C ALA A 174 25.39 7.43 1.21
N SER A 175 25.69 8.05 2.35
CA SER A 175 26.35 9.37 2.48
C SER A 175 27.75 9.22 3.05
#